data_AF-A0AAV6Z812-F1
#
_entry.id   AF-A0AAV6Z812-F1
#
_cell.length_a   1.000
_cell.length_b   1.000
_cell.length_c   1.000
_cell.angle_alpha   90.00
_cell.angle_beta   90.00
_cell.angle_gamma   90.00
#
_symmetry.space_group_name_H-M   'P 1'
#
loop_
_entity.id
_entity.type
_entity.pdbx_description
1 polymer ?
#
loop_
_entity_poly.entity_id
_entity_poly.type
_entity_poly.pdbx_seq_one_letter_code
_entity_poly.pdbx_strand_id
1 'polypeptide(L)'
;MEDKVLEFAELFTPEESRTITMALAAQNCRSLPILRALSFHLVQRNMDLSSAVIIDLLYAYAKLNFSQQQVLQKMASDLLPKVPELSSREMSGCIRSFSSLRYLNLPLCEAIAQACLERSPSLTPAQLSSIILSFAHLNFLPSQQEEFFTMVVQRLSSELDSLSPPLLVDLVWSLCVLQLVTPDFLQKALEPQIYNQFMGNANKPTNYSLKLTQINATAQLECPEYRGPLIPLSLLSASSPPAGGSNLSALQTDIRNVLLDVFPAKETCAFSRKTVYGHHIDAEFIYDSENKPLALRNFVDPHVLHSSGTDALPEGARRFAVKSWEFSNYCLRTKDLTGVYALCRRHLRAAGFLVVEVPFYEWQDLKSEWQKSAFLKDQIKKVVAEEMSL
;
A
#
# COMPACT_ATOMS: atom_id res chain seq x y z
N MET A 1 10.05 35.80 -8.27
CA MET A 1 11.13 34.78 -8.22
C MET A 1 10.77 33.63 -9.14
N GLU A 2 9.56 33.08 -9.01
CA GLU A 2 9.03 32.05 -9.90
C GLU A 2 9.12 32.40 -11.40
N ASP A 3 8.69 33.60 -11.81
CA ASP A 3 8.76 34.02 -13.22
C ASP A 3 10.18 33.99 -13.79
N LYS A 4 11.18 34.42 -13.00
CA LYS A 4 12.59 34.36 -13.41
C LYS A 4 13.10 32.94 -13.51
N VAL A 5 12.71 32.06 -12.58
CA VAL A 5 13.09 30.64 -12.63
C VAL A 5 12.50 29.97 -13.88
N LEU A 6 11.26 30.31 -14.24
CA LEU A 6 10.61 29.80 -15.45
C LEU A 6 11.25 30.36 -16.73
N GLU A 7 11.59 31.65 -16.75
CA GLU A 7 12.26 32.31 -17.88
C GLU A 7 13.62 31.67 -18.21
N PHE A 8 14.40 31.31 -17.19
CA PHE A 8 15.73 30.73 -17.37
C PHE A 8 15.77 29.18 -17.27
N ALA A 9 14.61 28.53 -17.14
CA ALA A 9 14.53 27.08 -16.89
C ALA A 9 15.23 26.24 -17.96
N GLU A 10 15.18 26.69 -19.22
CA GLU A 10 15.80 26.00 -20.35
C GLU A 10 17.34 26.02 -20.31
N LEU A 11 17.91 27.04 -19.66
CA LEU A 11 19.37 27.25 -19.60
C LEU A 11 20.01 26.48 -18.44
N PHE A 12 19.24 26.11 -17.41
CA PHE A 12 19.79 25.49 -16.21
C PHE A 12 20.47 24.15 -16.51
N THR A 13 21.59 23.94 -15.83
CA THR A 13 22.30 22.68 -15.71
C THR A 13 21.57 21.73 -14.74
N PRO A 14 21.94 20.44 -14.70
CA PRO A 14 21.38 19.50 -13.73
C PRO A 14 21.66 19.90 -12.29
N GLU A 15 22.84 20.49 -12.00
CA GLU A 15 23.19 20.96 -10.65
C GLU A 15 22.40 22.21 -10.22
N GLU A 16 22.15 23.13 -11.15
CA GLU A 16 21.26 24.28 -10.88
C GLU A 16 19.82 23.82 -10.66
N SER A 17 19.33 22.89 -11.50
CA SER A 17 18.01 22.28 -11.35
C SER A 17 17.87 21.56 -10.00
N ARG A 18 18.91 20.82 -9.59
CA ARG A 18 19.02 20.18 -8.27
C ARG A 18 18.94 21.21 -7.15
N THR A 19 19.72 22.29 -7.24
CA THR A 19 19.77 23.33 -6.19
C THR A 19 18.42 24.02 -6.02
N ILE A 20 17.77 24.40 -7.13
CA ILE A 20 16.44 25.02 -7.09
C ILE A 20 15.40 24.06 -6.51
N THR A 21 15.41 22.81 -6.97
CA THR A 21 14.46 21.78 -6.50
C THR A 21 14.65 21.48 -5.00
N MET A 22 15.90 21.40 -4.54
CA MET A 22 16.22 21.22 -3.12
C MET A 22 15.81 22.42 -2.27
N ALA A 23 15.95 23.65 -2.79
CA ALA A 23 15.47 24.85 -2.11
C ALA A 23 13.94 24.84 -1.96
N LEU A 24 13.20 24.42 -3.00
CA LEU A 24 11.75 24.23 -2.92
C LEU A 24 11.38 23.19 -1.84
N ALA A 25 12.09 22.06 -1.82
CA ALA A 25 11.88 21.00 -0.83
C ALA A 25 12.21 21.43 0.60
N ALA A 26 13.25 22.25 0.80
CA ALA A 26 13.59 22.82 2.10
C ALA A 26 12.48 23.75 2.62
N GLN A 27 11.84 24.50 1.72
CA GLN A 27 10.75 25.42 2.02
C GLN A 27 9.36 24.76 2.05
N ASN A 28 9.26 23.44 1.78
CA ASN A 28 8.00 22.74 1.52
C ASN A 28 7.11 23.44 0.45
N CYS A 29 7.75 24.10 -0.52
CA CYS A 29 7.09 24.84 -1.57
C CYS A 29 6.85 23.94 -2.79
N ARG A 30 5.59 23.59 -3.04
CA ARG A 30 5.19 22.73 -4.17
C ARG A 30 4.74 23.56 -5.38
N SER A 31 5.64 24.35 -5.97
CA SER A 31 5.36 25.05 -7.23
C SER A 31 5.36 24.04 -8.40
N LEU A 32 4.16 23.60 -8.80
CA LEU A 32 3.99 22.71 -9.94
C LEU A 32 4.54 23.29 -11.26
N PRO A 33 4.39 24.60 -11.57
CA PRO A 33 5.00 25.18 -12.76
C PRO A 33 6.51 25.00 -12.80
N ILE A 34 7.23 25.36 -11.73
CA ILE A 34 8.69 25.24 -11.67
C ILE A 34 9.10 23.77 -11.75
N LEU A 35 8.49 22.89 -10.95
CA LEU A 35 8.84 21.47 -10.93
C LEU A 35 8.63 20.81 -12.30
N ARG A 36 7.56 21.17 -13.02
CA ARG A 36 7.30 20.68 -14.38
C ARG A 36 8.30 21.23 -15.39
N ALA A 37 8.64 22.52 -15.32
CA ALA A 37 9.61 23.14 -16.23
C ALA A 37 11.00 22.51 -16.08
N LEU A 38 11.50 22.41 -14.84
CA LEU A 38 12.79 21.76 -14.56
C LEU A 38 12.81 20.30 -15.00
N SER A 39 11.77 19.53 -14.67
CA SER A 39 11.64 18.12 -15.08
C SER A 39 11.60 17.97 -16.60
N PHE A 40 10.89 18.86 -17.29
CA PHE A 40 10.80 18.84 -18.75
C PHE A 40 12.16 19.07 -19.40
N HIS A 41 12.92 20.09 -18.97
CA HIS A 41 14.22 20.39 -19.57
C HIS A 41 15.30 19.35 -19.23
N LEU A 42 15.26 18.74 -18.04
CA LEU A 42 16.14 17.62 -17.69
C LEU A 42 15.96 16.44 -18.64
N VAL A 43 14.72 16.12 -19.02
CA VAL A 43 14.40 15.03 -19.94
C VAL A 43 14.68 15.43 -21.39
N GLN A 44 14.19 16.59 -21.83
CA GLN A 44 14.27 17.03 -23.23
C GLN A 44 15.71 17.13 -23.73
N ARG A 45 16.63 17.62 -22.89
CA ARG A 45 18.03 17.80 -23.24
C ARG A 45 18.85 16.51 -23.16
N ASN A 46 18.24 15.39 -22.77
CA ASN A 46 18.91 14.09 -22.55
C ASN A 46 20.21 14.22 -21.73
N MET A 47 20.19 15.08 -20.70
CA MET A 47 21.39 15.32 -19.90
C MET A 47 21.70 14.08 -19.05
N ASP A 48 22.97 13.66 -19.00
CA ASP A 48 23.39 12.61 -18.09
C ASP A 48 23.38 13.12 -16.66
N LEU A 49 22.56 12.51 -15.81
CA LEU A 49 22.42 12.92 -14.42
C LEU A 49 23.41 12.14 -13.55
N SER A 50 24.22 12.85 -12.76
CA SER A 50 25.09 12.21 -11.75
C SER A 50 24.24 11.50 -10.67
N SER A 51 24.81 10.51 -9.99
CA SER A 51 24.13 9.83 -8.87
C SER A 51 23.67 10.85 -7.81
N ALA A 52 24.53 11.79 -7.45
CA ALA A 52 24.23 12.86 -6.49
C ALA A 52 23.03 13.73 -6.91
N VAL A 53 22.95 14.12 -8.19
CA VAL A 53 21.80 14.87 -8.72
C VAL A 53 20.52 14.03 -8.64
N ILE A 54 20.58 12.77 -9.06
CA ILE A 54 19.42 11.86 -9.04
C ILE A 54 18.90 11.67 -7.61
N ILE A 55 19.79 11.40 -6.65
CA ILE A 55 19.43 11.16 -5.25
C ILE A 55 18.71 12.37 -4.65
N ASP A 56 19.25 13.57 -4.86
CA ASP A 56 18.67 14.80 -4.31
C ASP A 56 17.35 15.16 -4.98
N LEU A 57 17.26 15.03 -6.31
CA LEU A 57 16.01 15.25 -7.04
C LEU A 57 14.92 14.26 -6.60
N LEU A 58 15.25 12.97 -6.47
CA LEU A 58 14.32 11.95 -5.97
C LEU A 58 13.83 12.27 -4.56
N TYR A 59 14.74 12.63 -3.65
CA TYR A 59 14.38 13.04 -2.30
C TYR A 59 13.44 14.25 -2.31
N ALA A 60 13.77 15.29 -3.08
CA ALA A 60 12.99 16.51 -3.15
C ALA A 60 11.59 16.27 -3.76
N TYR A 61 11.52 15.50 -4.85
CA TYR A 61 10.25 15.11 -5.48
C TYR A 61 9.38 14.27 -4.55
N ALA A 62 9.96 13.31 -3.83
CA ALA A 62 9.25 12.53 -2.83
C ALA A 62 8.71 13.43 -1.70
N LYS A 63 9.53 14.34 -1.17
CA LYS A 63 9.13 15.28 -0.11
C LYS A 63 8.03 16.23 -0.56
N LEU A 64 8.05 16.68 -1.81
CA LEU A 64 7.06 17.59 -2.40
C LEU A 64 5.83 16.86 -2.98
N ASN A 65 5.76 15.53 -2.87
CA ASN A 65 4.73 14.70 -3.50
C ASN A 65 4.52 15.08 -4.98
N PHE A 66 5.62 15.17 -5.71
CA PHE A 66 5.66 15.51 -7.13
C PHE A 66 6.11 14.29 -7.94
N SER A 67 5.20 13.74 -8.73
CA SER A 67 5.47 12.55 -9.55
C SER A 67 5.21 12.88 -11.02
N GLN A 68 6.26 12.81 -11.84
CA GLN A 68 6.16 12.91 -13.29
C GLN A 68 6.91 11.74 -13.93
N GLN A 69 6.20 10.95 -14.73
CA GLN A 69 6.72 9.68 -15.27
C GLN A 69 8.03 9.86 -16.04
N GLN A 70 8.10 10.85 -16.94
CA GLN A 70 9.24 11.03 -17.83
C GLN A 70 10.55 11.27 -17.08
N VAL A 71 10.54 12.15 -16.07
CA VAL A 71 11.75 12.44 -15.27
C VAL A 71 12.10 11.28 -14.34
N LEU A 72 11.11 10.58 -13.78
CA LEU A 72 11.35 9.37 -12.96
C LEU A 72 11.94 8.23 -13.80
N GLN A 73 11.49 8.09 -15.05
CA GLN A 73 12.05 7.13 -16.00
C GLN A 73 13.49 7.48 -16.38
N LYS A 74 13.79 8.76 -16.67
CA LYS A 74 15.16 9.21 -16.92
C LYS A 74 16.06 8.94 -15.72
N MET A 75 15.63 9.35 -14.52
CA MET A 75 16.39 9.12 -13.29
C MET A 75 16.62 7.63 -13.00
N ALA A 76 15.61 6.77 -13.20
CA ALA A 76 15.79 5.33 -13.05
C ALA A 76 16.76 4.75 -14.08
N SER A 77 16.67 5.19 -15.34
CA SER A 77 17.56 4.75 -16.44
C SER A 77 19.01 5.16 -16.20
N ASP A 78 19.25 6.39 -15.75
CA ASP A 78 20.60 6.89 -15.46
C ASP A 78 21.20 6.30 -14.19
N LEU A 79 20.36 5.95 -13.22
CA LEU A 79 20.79 5.35 -11.95
C LEU A 79 21.11 3.86 -12.09
N LEU A 80 20.37 3.13 -12.94
CA LEU A 80 20.50 1.69 -13.13
C LEU A 80 21.97 1.23 -13.35
N PRO A 81 22.74 1.76 -14.31
CA PRO A 81 24.13 1.35 -14.51
C PRO A 81 25.05 1.75 -13.35
N LYS A 82 24.62 2.67 -12.48
CA LYS A 82 25.40 3.21 -11.36
C LYS A 82 25.12 2.48 -10.04
N VAL A 83 24.10 1.60 -9.99
CA VAL A 83 23.76 0.83 -8.78
C VAL A 83 24.97 0.12 -8.16
N PRO A 84 25.90 -0.49 -8.93
CA PRO A 84 27.08 -1.11 -8.35
C PRO A 84 28.02 -0.11 -7.65
N GLU A 85 27.98 1.17 -7.97
CA GLU A 85 28.85 2.19 -7.38
C GLU A 85 28.19 2.89 -6.18
N LEU A 86 26.88 2.72 -5.99
CA LEU A 86 26.16 3.34 -4.88
C LEU A 86 26.56 2.75 -3.53
N SER A 87 26.69 3.62 -2.54
CA SER A 87 26.75 3.20 -1.14
C SER A 87 25.41 2.65 -0.66
N SER A 88 25.42 1.84 0.40
CA SER A 88 24.22 1.29 1.02
C SER A 88 23.21 2.36 1.46
N ARG A 89 23.71 3.55 1.85
CA ARG A 89 22.86 4.71 2.21
C ARG A 89 22.18 5.30 0.98
N GLU A 90 22.90 5.46 -0.11
CA GLU A 90 22.35 6.03 -1.34
C GLU A 90 21.33 5.07 -1.97
N MET A 91 21.65 3.77 -2.01
CA MET A 91 20.75 2.72 -2.49
C MET A 91 19.42 2.70 -1.71
N SER A 92 19.49 2.63 -0.37
CA SER A 92 18.29 2.67 0.49
C SER A 92 17.53 3.99 0.36
N GLY A 93 18.21 5.13 0.20
CA GLY A 93 17.60 6.43 -0.02
C GLY A 93 16.86 6.55 -1.36
N CYS A 94 17.45 6.03 -2.43
CA CYS A 94 16.85 6.03 -3.77
C CYS A 94 15.57 5.21 -3.81
N ILE A 95 15.63 3.94 -3.37
CA ILE A 95 14.46 3.06 -3.43
C ILE A 95 13.33 3.55 -2.53
N ARG A 96 13.65 4.15 -1.38
CA ARG A 96 12.66 4.79 -0.50
C ARG A 96 11.98 5.98 -1.16
N SER A 97 12.71 6.75 -1.97
CA SER A 97 12.14 7.88 -2.70
C SER A 97 11.25 7.41 -3.84
N PHE A 98 11.68 6.39 -4.60
CA PHE A 98 10.84 5.76 -5.62
C PHE A 98 9.56 5.14 -5.05
N SER A 99 9.65 4.46 -3.90
CA SER A 99 8.48 3.87 -3.24
C SER A 99 7.50 4.94 -2.74
N SER A 100 8.01 6.05 -2.19
CA SER A 100 7.18 7.20 -1.78
C SER A 100 6.46 7.84 -2.97
N LEU A 101 7.08 7.82 -4.15
CA LEU A 101 6.52 8.30 -5.42
C LEU A 101 5.65 7.25 -6.14
N ARG A 102 5.52 6.04 -5.55
CA ARG A 102 4.86 4.86 -6.12
C ARG A 102 5.38 4.47 -7.51
N TYR A 103 6.64 4.77 -7.81
CA TYR A 103 7.22 4.48 -9.11
C TYR A 103 8.03 3.18 -9.06
N LEU A 104 7.46 2.13 -9.64
CA LEU A 104 8.12 0.83 -9.78
C LEU A 104 8.88 0.79 -11.11
N ASN A 105 10.21 0.65 -11.04
CA ASN A 105 11.05 0.32 -12.18
C ASN A 105 11.65 -1.06 -11.94
N LEU A 106 11.16 -2.08 -12.66
CA LEU A 106 11.56 -3.47 -12.44
C LEU A 106 13.08 -3.68 -12.58
N PRO A 107 13.76 -3.21 -13.65
CA PRO A 107 15.22 -3.41 -13.77
C PRO A 107 16.01 -2.80 -12.60
N LEU A 108 15.64 -1.60 -12.15
CA LEU A 108 16.29 -0.95 -11.02
C LEU A 108 16.05 -1.69 -9.70
N CYS A 109 14.82 -2.16 -9.46
CA CYS A 109 14.50 -2.91 -8.24
C CYS A 109 15.24 -4.26 -8.21
N GLU A 110 15.34 -4.94 -9.34
CA GLU A 110 16.15 -6.16 -9.48
C GLU A 110 17.64 -5.91 -9.26
N ALA A 111 18.19 -4.85 -9.87
CA ALA A 111 19.60 -4.48 -9.65
C ALA A 111 19.89 -4.16 -8.18
N ILE A 112 18.97 -3.49 -7.49
CA ILE A 112 19.08 -3.21 -6.06
C ILE A 112 18.97 -4.49 -5.23
N ALA A 113 18.05 -5.40 -5.57
CA ALA A 113 17.94 -6.68 -4.88
C ALA A 113 19.20 -7.53 -5.03
N GLN A 114 19.77 -7.58 -6.23
CA GLN A 114 21.04 -8.26 -6.52
C GLN A 114 22.20 -7.61 -5.74
N ALA A 115 22.30 -6.29 -5.73
CA ALA A 115 23.32 -5.58 -4.96
C ALA A 115 23.18 -5.85 -3.45
N CYS A 116 21.95 -6.05 -2.95
CA CYS A 116 21.72 -6.42 -1.55
C CYS A 116 22.21 -7.85 -1.24
N LEU A 117 22.01 -8.81 -2.16
CA LEU A 117 22.53 -10.17 -2.02
C LEU A 117 24.06 -10.17 -1.97
N GLU A 118 24.70 -9.51 -2.94
CA GLU A 118 26.17 -9.46 -3.06
C GLU A 118 26.84 -8.73 -1.87
N ARG A 119 26.17 -7.72 -1.31
CA ARG A 119 26.71 -6.84 -0.28
C ARG A 119 26.06 -7.02 1.08
N SER A 120 25.32 -8.11 1.27
CA SER A 120 24.59 -8.42 2.50
C SER A 120 25.39 -8.18 3.81
N PRO A 121 26.69 -8.56 3.91
CA PRO A 121 27.47 -8.33 5.12
C PRO A 121 27.69 -6.84 5.46
N SER A 122 27.66 -5.96 4.45
CA SER A 122 27.88 -4.52 4.61
C SER A 122 26.61 -3.73 4.90
N LEU A 123 25.43 -4.36 4.74
CA LEU A 123 24.14 -3.72 4.99
C LEU A 123 23.81 -3.75 6.47
N THR A 124 23.51 -2.58 7.03
CA THR A 124 22.95 -2.51 8.39
C THR A 124 21.51 -3.01 8.39
N PRO A 125 21.00 -3.53 9.52
CA PRO A 125 19.60 -3.96 9.63
C PRO A 125 18.61 -2.86 9.26
N ALA A 126 18.90 -1.60 9.61
CA ALA A 126 18.08 -0.46 9.27
C ALA A 126 18.05 -0.18 7.75
N GLN A 127 19.19 -0.30 7.06
CA GLN A 127 19.25 -0.15 5.61
C GLN A 127 18.48 -1.27 4.91
N LEU A 128 18.71 -2.53 5.33
CA LEU A 128 18.02 -3.69 4.77
C LEU A 128 16.50 -3.58 4.99
N SER A 129 16.07 -3.24 6.20
CA SER A 129 14.65 -3.02 6.53
C SER A 129 14.04 -1.90 5.69
N SER A 130 14.76 -0.79 5.46
CA SER A 130 14.29 0.30 4.59
C SER A 130 14.11 -0.15 3.13
N ILE A 131 14.95 -1.05 2.63
CA ILE A 131 14.85 -1.58 1.27
C ILE A 131 13.64 -2.53 1.18
N ILE A 132 13.51 -3.46 2.13
CA ILE A 132 12.36 -4.39 2.21
C ILE A 132 11.06 -3.61 2.33
N LEU A 133 11.02 -2.57 3.17
CA LEU A 133 9.86 -1.69 3.29
C LEU A 133 9.51 -1.02 1.96
N SER A 134 10.52 -0.58 1.20
CA SER A 134 10.29 0.04 -0.11
C SER A 134 9.77 -0.97 -1.14
N PHE A 135 10.28 -2.20 -1.13
CA PHE A 135 9.76 -3.30 -1.95
C PHE A 135 8.32 -3.66 -1.58
N ALA A 136 8.00 -3.73 -0.29
CA ALA A 136 6.64 -3.92 0.19
C ALA A 136 5.72 -2.79 -0.27
N HIS A 137 6.11 -1.52 -0.15
CA HIS A 137 5.30 -0.40 -0.66
C HIS A 137 5.03 -0.51 -2.17
N LEU A 138 6.02 -0.91 -2.95
CA LEU A 138 5.89 -1.08 -4.41
C LEU A 138 5.27 -2.44 -4.82
N ASN A 139 4.95 -3.31 -3.86
CA ASN A 139 4.51 -4.68 -4.10
C ASN A 139 5.47 -5.48 -5.00
N PHE A 140 6.77 -5.28 -4.83
CA PHE A 140 7.82 -5.90 -5.64
C PHE A 140 8.45 -7.09 -4.92
N LEU A 141 8.57 -8.22 -5.62
CA LEU A 141 9.34 -9.39 -5.23
C LEU A 141 10.50 -9.59 -6.22
N PRO A 142 11.75 -9.72 -5.76
CA PRO A 142 12.89 -10.00 -6.64
C PRO A 142 12.77 -11.34 -7.36
N SER A 143 13.39 -11.47 -8.53
CA SER A 143 13.44 -12.74 -9.28
C SER A 143 14.09 -13.87 -8.49
N GLN A 144 15.14 -13.57 -7.70
CA GLN A 144 15.81 -14.50 -6.79
C GLN A 144 15.17 -14.45 -5.38
N GLN A 145 13.85 -14.54 -5.29
CA GLN A 145 13.10 -14.35 -4.04
C GLN A 145 13.52 -15.31 -2.91
N GLU A 146 13.83 -16.56 -3.22
CA GLU A 146 14.20 -17.57 -2.19
C GLU A 146 15.55 -17.23 -1.55
N GLU A 147 16.55 -16.89 -2.35
CA GLU A 147 17.88 -16.48 -1.88
C GLU A 147 17.80 -15.15 -1.13
N PHE A 148 17.06 -14.18 -1.68
CA PHE A 148 16.85 -12.88 -1.06
C PHE A 148 16.16 -13.02 0.30
N PHE A 149 15.10 -13.84 0.37
CA PHE A 149 14.38 -14.07 1.61
C PHE A 149 15.23 -14.80 2.64
N THR A 150 15.94 -15.85 2.24
CA THR A 150 16.85 -16.59 3.12
C THR A 150 17.89 -15.65 3.73
N MET A 151 18.49 -14.78 2.92
CA MET A 151 19.42 -13.75 3.38
C MET A 151 18.78 -12.78 4.37
N VAL A 152 17.57 -12.29 4.09
CA VAL A 152 16.83 -11.38 4.98
C VAL A 152 16.56 -12.02 6.34
N VAL A 153 16.04 -13.25 6.38
CA VAL A 153 15.77 -13.97 7.62
C VAL A 153 17.07 -14.19 8.40
N GLN A 154 18.12 -14.72 7.76
CA GLN A 154 19.40 -14.96 8.42
C GLN A 154 20.00 -13.69 9.03
N ARG A 155 19.93 -12.56 8.33
CA ARG A 155 20.50 -11.28 8.81
C ARG A 155 19.68 -10.65 9.92
N LEU A 156 18.34 -10.72 9.84
CA LEU A 156 17.46 -9.96 10.73
C LEU A 156 16.95 -10.78 11.92
N SER A 157 16.89 -12.11 11.84
CA SER A 157 16.46 -12.94 12.96
C SER A 157 17.41 -12.85 14.16
N SER A 158 18.73 -12.80 13.94
CA SER A 158 19.71 -12.67 15.03
C SER A 158 19.72 -11.29 15.69
N GLU A 159 19.21 -10.27 15.00
CA GLU A 159 19.21 -8.88 15.45
C GLU A 159 17.80 -8.40 15.83
N LEU A 160 16.81 -9.30 15.86
CA LEU A 160 15.40 -8.95 16.00
C LEU A 160 15.10 -8.21 17.31
N ASP A 161 15.76 -8.61 18.41
CA ASP A 161 15.62 -7.98 19.73
C ASP A 161 16.32 -6.62 19.83
N SER A 162 17.26 -6.31 18.94
CA SER A 162 17.99 -5.03 18.95
C SER A 162 17.32 -3.95 18.10
N LEU A 163 16.35 -4.32 17.25
CA LEU A 163 15.63 -3.38 16.42
C LEU A 163 14.79 -2.43 17.27
N SER A 164 14.78 -1.15 16.89
CA SER A 164 13.85 -0.20 17.51
C SER A 164 12.40 -0.61 17.20
N PRO A 165 11.44 -0.39 18.12
CA PRO A 165 10.05 -0.79 17.90
C PRO A 165 9.43 -0.26 16.58
N PRO A 166 9.67 0.99 16.13
CA PRO A 166 9.16 1.45 14.83
C PRO A 166 9.75 0.66 13.65
N LEU A 167 11.06 0.39 13.69
CA LEU A 167 11.76 -0.35 12.65
C LEU A 167 11.31 -1.80 12.59
N LEU A 168 11.09 -2.43 13.75
CA LEU A 168 10.53 -3.77 13.87
C LEU A 168 9.14 -3.84 13.24
N VAL A 169 8.23 -2.93 13.61
CA VAL A 169 6.86 -2.92 13.05
C VAL A 169 6.90 -2.70 11.54
N ASP A 170 7.74 -1.80 11.06
CA ASP A 170 7.91 -1.56 9.62
C ASP A 170 8.43 -2.79 8.88
N LEU A 171 9.46 -3.46 9.42
CA LEU A 171 10.01 -4.69 8.86
C LEU A 171 8.97 -5.80 8.81
N VAL A 172 8.34 -6.12 9.94
CA VAL A 172 7.38 -7.24 10.01
C VAL A 172 6.16 -6.98 9.13
N TRP A 173 5.64 -5.74 9.12
CA TRP A 173 4.58 -5.36 8.19
C TRP A 173 4.99 -5.56 6.73
N SER A 174 6.24 -5.22 6.40
CA SER A 174 6.76 -5.39 5.03
C SER A 174 6.85 -6.86 4.64
N LEU A 175 7.30 -7.72 5.56
CA LEU A 175 7.31 -9.17 5.36
C LEU A 175 5.90 -9.73 5.21
N CYS A 176 4.91 -9.24 5.98
CA CYS A 176 3.50 -9.59 5.81
C CYS A 176 3.01 -9.22 4.40
N VAL A 177 3.27 -8.00 3.94
CA VAL A 177 2.89 -7.53 2.59
C VAL A 177 3.48 -8.44 1.50
N LEU A 178 4.76 -8.78 1.62
CA LEU A 178 5.49 -9.59 0.64
C LEU A 178 5.22 -11.10 0.76
N GLN A 179 4.44 -11.55 1.74
CA GLN A 179 4.19 -12.98 2.03
C GLN A 179 5.48 -13.74 2.40
N LEU A 180 6.36 -13.07 3.13
CA LEU A 180 7.67 -13.56 3.58
C LEU A 180 7.78 -13.57 5.11
N VAL A 181 6.68 -13.46 5.84
CA VAL A 181 6.73 -13.40 7.31
C VAL A 181 6.83 -14.80 7.91
N THR A 182 7.64 -14.96 8.97
CA THR A 182 7.66 -16.20 9.78
C THR A 182 6.95 -15.98 11.13
N PRO A 183 6.53 -17.05 11.82
CA PRO A 183 5.91 -16.95 13.14
C PRO A 183 6.75 -16.17 14.17
N ASP A 184 8.08 -16.25 14.10
CA ASP A 184 8.98 -15.57 15.04
C ASP A 184 8.90 -14.03 14.88
N PHE A 185 8.88 -13.55 13.64
CA PHE A 185 8.71 -12.11 13.35
C PHE A 185 7.33 -11.61 13.82
N LEU A 186 6.27 -12.39 13.57
CA LEU A 186 4.92 -12.07 14.04
C LEU A 186 4.87 -12.00 15.57
N GLN A 187 5.41 -13.02 16.24
CA GLN A 187 5.42 -13.12 17.69
C GLN A 187 6.11 -11.91 18.30
N LYS A 188 7.29 -11.52 17.78
CA LYS A 188 8.02 -10.34 18.26
C LYS A 188 7.20 -9.06 18.10
N ALA A 189 6.65 -8.81 16.91
CA ALA A 189 5.89 -7.57 16.65
C ALA A 189 4.59 -7.48 17.46
N LEU A 190 3.98 -8.63 17.78
CA LEU A 190 2.73 -8.75 18.53
C LEU A 190 2.94 -8.93 20.03
N GLU A 191 4.17 -8.79 20.54
CA GLU A 191 4.41 -8.72 21.99
C GLU A 191 3.68 -7.53 22.62
N PRO A 192 3.06 -7.69 23.81
CA PRO A 192 2.41 -6.59 24.52
C PRO A 192 3.28 -5.38 24.76
N GLN A 193 4.59 -5.58 24.95
CA GLN A 193 5.54 -4.49 25.13
C GLN A 193 5.72 -3.63 23.87
N ILE A 194 5.52 -4.22 22.68
CA ILE A 194 5.66 -3.53 21.39
C ILE A 194 4.35 -2.83 21.03
N TYR A 195 3.23 -3.56 20.91
CA TYR A 195 1.99 -2.95 20.42
C TYR A 195 1.43 -1.89 21.39
N ASN A 196 1.66 -2.02 22.70
CA ASN A 196 1.24 -0.98 23.66
C ASN A 196 2.02 0.32 23.51
N GLN A 197 3.13 0.38 22.77
CA GLN A 197 3.80 1.66 22.47
C GLN A 197 3.02 2.46 21.44
N PHE A 198 2.34 1.78 20.51
CA PHE A 198 1.64 2.39 19.37
C PHE A 198 0.11 2.36 19.47
N MET A 199 -0.47 1.55 20.36
CA MET A 199 -1.92 1.42 20.55
C MET A 199 -2.39 1.85 21.94
N GLY A 200 -3.68 2.15 22.07
CA GLY A 200 -4.34 2.36 23.37
C GLY A 200 -4.55 3.81 23.82
N ASN A 201 -4.13 4.81 23.04
CA ASN A 201 -4.44 6.23 23.27
C ASN A 201 -4.65 6.98 21.95
N ALA A 202 -5.54 7.97 21.92
CA ALA A 202 -5.89 8.75 20.72
C ALA A 202 -4.72 9.56 20.12
N ASN A 203 -3.68 9.87 20.91
CA ASN A 203 -2.54 10.69 20.48
C ASN A 203 -1.41 9.87 19.83
N LYS A 204 -1.59 8.56 19.64
CA LYS A 204 -0.56 7.68 19.09
C LYS A 204 -0.53 7.71 17.55
N PRO A 205 0.64 7.51 16.93
CA PRO A 205 0.78 7.60 15.48
C PRO A 205 -0.07 6.54 14.76
N THR A 206 -1.09 6.99 14.04
CA THR A 206 -2.13 6.15 13.42
C THR A 206 -1.58 5.18 12.37
N ASN A 207 -0.43 5.47 11.76
CA ASN A 207 0.21 4.60 10.78
C ASN A 207 0.72 3.30 11.43
N TYR A 208 1.35 3.37 12.60
CA TYR A 208 1.88 2.17 13.28
C TYR A 208 0.78 1.33 13.91
N SER A 209 -0.27 1.96 14.44
CA SER A 209 -1.44 1.20 14.91
C SER A 209 -2.11 0.45 13.76
N LEU A 210 -2.26 1.08 12.59
CA LEU A 210 -2.78 0.41 11.40
C LEU A 210 -1.88 -0.76 10.94
N LYS A 211 -0.55 -0.55 10.87
CA LYS A 211 0.39 -1.63 10.51
C LYS A 211 0.31 -2.81 11.47
N LEU A 212 0.26 -2.55 12.77
CA LEU A 212 0.10 -3.59 13.80
C LEU A 212 -1.23 -4.32 13.69
N THR A 213 -2.34 -3.62 13.41
CA THR A 213 -3.62 -4.26 13.14
C THR A 213 -3.54 -5.19 11.92
N GLN A 214 -2.83 -4.77 10.87
CA GLN A 214 -2.61 -5.58 9.67
C GLN A 214 -1.68 -6.76 9.95
N ILE A 215 -0.59 -6.60 10.70
CA ILE A 215 0.27 -7.71 11.16
C ILE A 215 -0.56 -8.74 11.95
N ASN A 216 -1.40 -8.26 12.87
CA ASN A 216 -2.30 -9.11 13.64
C ASN A 216 -3.30 -9.85 12.74
N ALA A 217 -3.80 -9.22 11.68
CA ALA A 217 -4.66 -9.88 10.69
C ALA A 217 -3.91 -10.96 9.90
N THR A 218 -2.65 -10.72 9.48
CA THR A 218 -1.81 -11.74 8.84
C THR A 218 -1.63 -12.95 9.77
N ALA A 219 -1.32 -12.72 11.04
CA ALA A 219 -1.15 -13.79 12.02
C ALA A 219 -2.42 -14.65 12.21
N GLN A 220 -3.61 -14.05 12.11
CA GLN A 220 -4.89 -14.76 12.28
C GLN A 220 -5.39 -15.45 11.00
N LEU A 221 -5.16 -14.83 9.85
CA LEU A 221 -5.80 -15.22 8.58
C LEU A 221 -4.88 -16.02 7.66
N GLU A 222 -3.56 -15.81 7.73
CA GLU A 222 -2.61 -16.30 6.73
C GLU A 222 -1.56 -17.26 7.31
N CYS A 223 -1.42 -17.32 8.64
CA CYS A 223 -0.43 -18.15 9.34
C CYS A 223 -1.09 -19.18 10.28
N PRO A 224 -1.61 -20.31 9.78
CA PRO A 224 -2.31 -21.31 10.59
C PRO A 224 -1.44 -21.96 11.68
N GLU A 225 -0.12 -21.93 11.54
CA GLU A 225 0.87 -22.42 12.50
C GLU A 225 1.18 -21.42 13.64
N TYR A 226 0.76 -20.16 13.53
CA TYR A 226 1.05 -19.15 14.53
C TYR A 226 0.35 -19.45 15.87
N ARG A 227 1.12 -19.41 16.97
CA ARG A 227 0.64 -19.66 18.35
C ARG A 227 1.01 -18.55 19.34
N GLY A 228 1.58 -17.45 18.85
CA GLY A 228 2.01 -16.33 19.67
C GLY A 228 0.86 -15.41 20.10
N PRO A 229 1.19 -14.28 20.75
CA PRO A 229 0.19 -13.31 21.21
C PRO A 229 -0.56 -12.65 20.03
N LEU A 230 -1.81 -12.26 20.28
CA LEU A 230 -2.64 -11.48 19.38
C LEU A 230 -3.07 -10.19 20.05
N ILE A 231 -3.38 -9.17 19.26
CA ILE A 231 -3.85 -7.88 19.76
C ILE A 231 -5.31 -8.03 20.23
N PRO A 232 -5.64 -7.69 21.49
CA PRO A 232 -7.02 -7.71 21.97
C PRO A 232 -7.94 -6.79 21.17
N LEU A 233 -9.17 -7.23 20.93
CA LEU A 233 -10.20 -6.48 20.19
C LEU A 233 -10.46 -5.08 20.78
N SER A 234 -10.34 -4.92 22.11
CA SER A 234 -10.49 -3.64 22.80
C SER A 234 -9.45 -2.58 22.42
N LEU A 235 -8.24 -2.98 21.99
CA LEU A 235 -7.21 -2.05 21.53
C LEU A 235 -7.38 -1.68 20.05
N LEU A 236 -7.97 -2.58 19.26
CA LEU A 236 -8.33 -2.33 17.86
C LEU A 236 -9.45 -1.28 17.75
N SER A 237 -10.39 -1.28 18.71
CA SER A 237 -11.45 -0.26 18.77
C SER A 237 -10.92 1.13 19.11
N ALA A 238 -10.04 1.24 20.12
CA ALA A 238 -9.46 2.51 20.56
C ALA A 238 -8.53 3.17 19.52
N SER A 239 -7.98 2.38 18.59
CA SER A 239 -7.09 2.86 17.53
C SER A 239 -7.85 3.39 16.31
N SER A 240 -9.18 3.30 16.31
CA SER A 240 -10.00 3.89 15.26
C SER A 240 -10.18 5.39 15.52
N PRO A 241 -9.91 6.28 14.55
CA PRO A 241 -10.27 7.68 14.71
C PRO A 241 -11.76 7.75 15.07
N PRO A 242 -12.18 8.72 15.91
CA PRO A 242 -13.58 8.94 16.19
C PRO A 242 -14.32 9.11 14.86
N ALA A 243 -15.59 8.70 14.81
CA ALA A 243 -16.46 8.72 13.64
C ALA A 243 -16.76 10.13 13.09
N GLY A 244 -15.74 10.98 12.92
CA GLY A 244 -15.75 12.17 12.08
C GLY A 244 -15.49 11.71 10.65
N GLY A 245 -16.52 11.85 9.82
CA GLY A 245 -16.58 11.29 8.47
C GLY A 245 -15.30 11.53 7.68
N SER A 246 -14.61 10.45 7.32
CA SER A 246 -13.79 10.48 6.13
C SER A 246 -14.74 10.76 4.98
N ASN A 247 -14.68 11.97 4.41
CA ASN A 247 -15.45 12.29 3.23
C ASN A 247 -15.16 11.22 2.17
N LEU A 248 -16.22 10.57 1.68
CA LEU A 248 -16.10 9.61 0.60
C LEU A 248 -15.46 10.31 -0.60
N SER A 249 -14.57 9.61 -1.29
CA SER A 249 -14.08 10.10 -2.57
C SER A 249 -15.22 10.23 -3.58
N ALA A 250 -14.96 10.91 -4.70
CA ALA A 250 -15.92 10.95 -5.82
C ALA A 250 -16.24 9.54 -6.34
N LEU A 251 -15.23 8.68 -6.45
CA LEU A 251 -15.39 7.28 -6.87
C LEU A 251 -16.26 6.49 -5.88
N GLN A 252 -15.95 6.58 -4.58
CA GLN A 252 -16.71 5.88 -3.53
C GLN A 252 -18.16 6.36 -3.46
N THR A 253 -18.38 7.67 -3.61
CA THR A 253 -19.73 8.26 -3.60
C THR A 253 -20.55 7.75 -4.78
N ASP A 254 -19.95 7.74 -5.97
CA ASP A 254 -20.60 7.28 -7.19
C ASP A 254 -20.91 5.77 -7.15
N ILE A 255 -19.95 4.93 -6.71
CA ILE A 255 -20.17 3.49 -6.49
C ILE A 255 -21.28 3.27 -5.47
N ARG A 256 -21.30 4.03 -4.37
CA ARG A 256 -22.35 3.94 -3.35
C ARG A 256 -23.73 4.23 -3.91
N ASN A 257 -23.87 5.26 -4.76
CA ASN A 257 -25.14 5.60 -5.38
C ASN A 257 -25.63 4.45 -6.29
N VAL A 258 -24.75 3.92 -7.15
CA VAL A 258 -25.11 2.79 -8.02
C VAL A 258 -25.49 1.55 -7.21
N LEU A 259 -24.80 1.29 -6.09
CA LEU A 259 -25.13 0.18 -5.20
C LEU A 259 -26.48 0.34 -4.50
N LEU A 260 -26.93 1.57 -4.21
CA LEU A 260 -28.28 1.79 -3.68
C LEU A 260 -29.36 1.39 -4.69
N ASP A 261 -29.09 1.51 -5.98
CA ASP A 261 -30.01 1.06 -7.03
C ASP A 261 -29.95 -0.46 -7.24
N VAL A 262 -28.76 -1.07 -7.08
CA VAL A 262 -28.60 -2.53 -7.15
C VAL A 262 -29.22 -3.22 -5.93
N PHE A 263 -29.14 -2.59 -4.75
CA PHE A 263 -29.63 -3.07 -3.46
C PHE A 263 -30.66 -2.10 -2.86
N PRO A 264 -31.91 -2.09 -3.35
CA PRO A 264 -32.91 -1.13 -2.91
C PRO A 264 -33.33 -1.31 -1.43
N ALA A 265 -33.22 -2.54 -0.90
CA ALA A 265 -33.52 -2.83 0.50
C ALA A 265 -32.30 -2.51 1.39
N LYS A 266 -32.43 -1.50 2.25
CA LYS A 266 -31.33 -1.00 3.10
C LYS A 266 -30.73 -2.04 4.05
N GLU A 267 -31.49 -3.06 4.46
CA GLU A 267 -30.96 -4.16 5.28
C GLU A 267 -30.00 -5.10 4.54
N THR A 268 -30.00 -5.09 3.20
CA THR A 268 -29.27 -6.08 2.39
C THR A 268 -27.84 -5.67 2.07
N CYS A 269 -27.52 -4.38 2.21
CA CYS A 269 -26.21 -3.84 1.89
C CYS A 269 -25.80 -2.79 2.92
N ALA A 270 -24.62 -2.95 3.52
CA ALA A 270 -24.05 -2.00 4.45
C ALA A 270 -22.87 -1.28 3.82
N PHE A 271 -22.80 0.04 4.02
CA PHE A 271 -21.80 0.89 3.38
C PHE A 271 -20.72 1.34 4.35
N SER A 272 -19.52 1.60 3.80
CA SER A 272 -18.41 2.26 4.51
C SER A 272 -18.04 1.53 5.82
N ARG A 273 -17.83 0.23 5.72
CA ARG A 273 -17.56 -0.63 6.88
C ARG A 273 -16.06 -0.68 7.17
N LYS A 274 -15.70 -0.53 8.44
CA LYS A 274 -14.34 -0.76 8.93
C LYS A 274 -14.24 -2.16 9.51
N THR A 275 -13.27 -2.92 9.04
CA THR A 275 -13.01 -4.29 9.52
C THR A 275 -12.07 -4.28 10.73
N VAL A 276 -12.11 -5.34 11.54
CA VAL A 276 -11.14 -5.61 12.62
C VAL A 276 -9.72 -5.87 12.10
N TYR A 277 -9.57 -6.07 10.78
CA TYR A 277 -8.29 -6.32 10.12
C TYR A 277 -7.56 -5.04 9.67
N GLY A 278 -8.10 -3.87 10.00
CA GLY A 278 -7.51 -2.57 9.65
C GLY A 278 -7.88 -2.10 8.24
N HIS A 279 -8.74 -2.82 7.53
CA HIS A 279 -9.17 -2.48 6.17
C HIS A 279 -10.56 -1.85 6.15
N HIS A 280 -10.79 -0.97 5.18
CA HIS A 280 -12.10 -0.36 4.93
C HIS A 280 -12.69 -0.90 3.64
N ILE A 281 -13.93 -1.39 3.72
CA ILE A 281 -14.71 -1.87 2.59
C ILE A 281 -15.81 -0.85 2.27
N ASP A 282 -16.05 -0.65 0.98
CA ASP A 282 -16.96 0.38 0.50
C ASP A 282 -18.42 -0.07 0.65
N ALA A 283 -18.67 -1.36 0.44
CA ALA A 283 -19.92 -2.01 0.78
C ALA A 283 -19.72 -3.47 1.17
N GLU A 284 -20.71 -4.01 1.87
CA GLU A 284 -20.82 -5.40 2.28
C GLU A 284 -22.25 -5.89 2.05
N PHE A 285 -22.41 -7.10 1.53
CA PHE A 285 -23.71 -7.76 1.38
C PHE A 285 -23.55 -9.29 1.43
N ILE A 286 -24.66 -10.01 1.64
CA ILE A 286 -24.69 -11.47 1.64
C ILE A 286 -25.70 -11.94 0.60
N TYR A 287 -25.31 -12.94 -0.19
CA TYR A 287 -26.22 -13.71 -1.05
C TYR A 287 -26.42 -15.12 -0.53
N ASP A 288 -27.63 -15.65 -0.66
CA ASP A 288 -27.89 -17.07 -0.47
C ASP A 288 -27.38 -17.92 -1.66
N SER A 289 -27.65 -19.23 -1.61
CA SER A 289 -27.31 -20.18 -2.67
C SER A 289 -28.03 -19.90 -4.00
N GLU A 290 -29.12 -19.13 -3.99
CA GLU A 290 -29.88 -18.72 -5.17
C GLU A 290 -29.51 -17.30 -5.67
N ASN A 291 -28.46 -16.70 -5.11
CA ASN A 291 -28.02 -15.32 -5.39
C ASN A 291 -29.03 -14.24 -4.99
N LYS A 292 -29.87 -14.48 -3.97
CA LYS A 292 -30.79 -13.48 -3.43
C LYS A 292 -30.15 -12.75 -2.24
N PRO A 293 -30.31 -11.42 -2.15
CA PRO A 293 -29.80 -10.63 -1.03
C PRO A 293 -30.45 -10.99 0.29
N LEU A 294 -29.63 -11.19 1.32
CA LEU A 294 -30.06 -11.45 2.69
C LEU A 294 -29.86 -10.23 3.60
N ALA A 295 -30.68 -10.11 4.64
CA ALA A 295 -30.57 -9.03 5.62
C ALA A 295 -29.36 -9.23 6.54
N LEU A 296 -28.34 -8.38 6.40
CA LEU A 296 -27.04 -8.49 7.09
C LEU A 296 -27.17 -8.57 8.62
N ARG A 297 -28.11 -7.81 9.19
CA ARG A 297 -28.32 -7.69 10.65
C ARG A 297 -28.74 -8.99 11.34
N ASN A 298 -29.17 -9.99 10.57
CA ASN A 298 -29.62 -11.26 11.13
C ASN A 298 -28.41 -12.17 11.45
N PHE A 299 -27.33 -12.03 10.67
CA PHE A 299 -26.22 -12.98 10.70
C PHE A 299 -25.03 -12.48 11.52
N VAL A 300 -24.32 -13.41 12.16
CA VAL A 300 -23.06 -13.13 12.85
C VAL A 300 -22.06 -12.52 11.88
N ASP A 301 -21.45 -11.40 12.26
CA ASP A 301 -20.37 -10.76 11.51
C ASP A 301 -19.06 -10.80 12.31
N PRO A 302 -18.13 -11.72 11.97
CA PRO A 302 -16.84 -11.83 12.63
C PRO A 302 -15.84 -10.74 12.21
N HIS A 303 -16.18 -9.92 11.22
CA HIS A 303 -15.28 -8.93 10.62
C HIS A 303 -15.40 -7.54 11.28
N VAL A 304 -16.36 -7.35 12.18
CA VAL A 304 -16.57 -6.10 12.93
C VAL A 304 -16.42 -6.33 14.43
N LEU A 305 -16.20 -5.24 15.17
CA LEU A 305 -16.02 -5.29 16.63
C LEU A 305 -17.29 -5.75 17.37
N HIS A 306 -18.45 -5.36 16.86
CA HIS A 306 -19.74 -5.66 17.47
C HIS A 306 -20.68 -6.19 16.39
N SER A 307 -20.82 -7.53 16.36
CA SER A 307 -21.85 -8.18 15.54
C SER A 307 -23.23 -7.86 16.11
N SER A 308 -24.16 -7.47 15.24
CA SER A 308 -25.57 -7.28 15.62
C SER A 308 -26.41 -8.53 15.43
N GLY A 309 -26.01 -9.41 14.50
CA GLY A 309 -26.71 -10.65 14.21
C GLY A 309 -26.26 -11.81 15.08
N THR A 310 -27.16 -12.78 15.21
CA THR A 310 -27.02 -13.99 16.03
C THR A 310 -26.98 -15.26 15.20
N ASP A 311 -27.52 -15.21 13.98
CA ASP A 311 -27.71 -16.41 13.16
C ASP A 311 -26.43 -16.76 12.42
N ALA A 312 -26.15 -18.06 12.29
CA ALA A 312 -25.08 -18.53 11.41
C ALA A 312 -25.43 -18.24 9.94
N LEU A 313 -24.41 -18.03 9.12
CA LEU A 313 -24.60 -17.92 7.67
C LEU A 313 -25.25 -19.22 7.14
N PRO A 314 -26.34 -19.13 6.34
CA PRO A 314 -26.97 -20.30 5.76
C PRO A 314 -26.00 -21.08 4.87
N GLU A 315 -26.22 -22.38 4.73
CA GLU A 315 -25.40 -23.22 3.85
C GLU A 315 -25.47 -22.72 2.39
N GLY A 316 -24.31 -22.57 1.75
CA GLY A 316 -24.18 -22.00 0.40
C GLY A 316 -24.33 -20.47 0.32
N ALA A 317 -24.55 -19.78 1.46
CA ALA A 317 -24.54 -18.33 1.48
C ALA A 317 -23.11 -17.78 1.39
N ARG A 318 -22.95 -16.67 0.68
CA ARG A 318 -21.66 -16.02 0.41
C ARG A 318 -21.69 -14.57 0.83
N ARG A 319 -20.63 -14.14 1.52
CA ARG A 319 -20.45 -12.76 1.97
C ARG A 319 -19.51 -12.03 1.03
N PHE A 320 -19.92 -10.85 0.58
CA PHE A 320 -19.19 -10.05 -0.40
C PHE A 320 -18.66 -8.77 0.23
N ALA A 321 -17.48 -8.36 -0.21
CA ALA A 321 -16.92 -7.05 0.09
C ALA A 321 -16.67 -6.29 -1.21
N VAL A 322 -17.31 -5.14 -1.38
CA VAL A 322 -17.01 -4.23 -2.50
C VAL A 322 -15.83 -3.35 -2.12
N LYS A 323 -14.81 -3.33 -2.96
CA LYS A 323 -13.61 -2.53 -2.76
C LYS A 323 -13.25 -1.75 -4.01
N SER A 324 -13.34 -0.44 -3.89
CA SER A 324 -12.87 0.55 -4.85
C SER A 324 -11.36 0.77 -4.71
N TRP A 325 -10.68 0.78 -5.85
CA TRP A 325 -9.26 1.04 -5.95
C TRP A 325 -9.03 2.38 -6.63
N GLU A 326 -8.64 3.38 -5.84
CA GLU A 326 -8.35 4.72 -6.33
C GLU A 326 -7.10 4.76 -7.21
N PHE A 327 -6.96 5.80 -8.04
CA PHE A 327 -5.73 6.06 -8.80
C PHE A 327 -4.48 6.01 -7.91
N SER A 328 -4.59 6.53 -6.68
CA SER A 328 -3.51 6.55 -5.70
C SER A 328 -3.07 5.19 -5.17
N ASN A 329 -3.85 4.15 -5.43
CA ASN A 329 -3.65 2.81 -4.88
C ASN A 329 -2.74 1.97 -5.77
N TYR A 330 -2.53 2.42 -7.02
CA TYR A 330 -1.69 1.77 -8.00
C TYR A 330 -0.27 2.35 -8.01
N CYS A 331 0.69 1.53 -8.42
CA CYS A 331 1.98 2.03 -8.85
C CYS A 331 1.78 2.97 -10.06
N LEU A 332 2.54 4.06 -10.10
CA LEU A 332 2.34 5.18 -11.02
C LEU A 332 2.25 4.69 -12.47
N ARG A 333 1.07 4.90 -13.08
CA ARG A 333 0.74 4.50 -14.47
C ARG A 333 0.83 3.01 -14.78
N THR A 334 0.77 2.17 -13.75
CA THR A 334 0.54 0.72 -13.90
C THR A 334 -0.90 0.38 -13.47
N LYS A 335 -1.32 -0.86 -13.71
CA LYS A 335 -2.55 -1.43 -13.12
C LYS A 335 -2.26 -2.29 -11.89
N ASP A 336 -1.02 -2.24 -11.39
CA ASP A 336 -0.58 -3.02 -10.24
C ASP A 336 -0.82 -2.25 -8.95
N LEU A 337 -1.46 -2.90 -7.98
CA LEU A 337 -1.69 -2.32 -6.66
C LEU A 337 -0.38 -2.18 -5.89
N THR A 338 -0.22 -1.08 -5.16
CA THR A 338 0.82 -0.94 -4.14
C THR A 338 0.58 -1.94 -3.01
N GLY A 339 1.63 -2.30 -2.27
CA GLY A 339 1.57 -3.53 -1.46
C GLY A 339 0.59 -3.49 -0.31
N VAL A 340 0.27 -2.32 0.25
CA VAL A 340 -0.78 -2.20 1.28
C VAL A 340 -2.16 -2.59 0.75
N TYR A 341 -2.46 -2.32 -0.53
CA TYR A 341 -3.74 -2.67 -1.14
C TYR A 341 -3.74 -4.10 -1.68
N ALA A 342 -2.59 -4.61 -2.10
CA ALA A 342 -2.43 -6.04 -2.35
C ALA A 342 -2.65 -6.85 -1.06
N LEU A 343 -2.11 -6.41 0.08
CA LEU A 343 -2.36 -6.98 1.41
C LEU A 343 -3.84 -6.88 1.81
N CYS A 344 -4.49 -5.74 1.56
CA CYS A 344 -5.93 -5.56 1.79
C CYS A 344 -6.77 -6.62 1.05
N ARG A 345 -6.51 -6.79 -0.25
CA ARG A 345 -7.17 -7.81 -1.07
C ARG A 345 -6.98 -9.21 -0.49
N ARG A 346 -5.75 -9.57 -0.08
CA ARG A 346 -5.46 -10.89 0.50
C ARG A 346 -6.16 -11.10 1.84
N HIS A 347 -6.08 -10.16 2.77
CA HIS A 347 -6.77 -10.26 4.06
C HIS A 347 -8.28 -10.36 3.92
N LEU A 348 -8.91 -9.60 3.01
CA LEU A 348 -10.35 -9.71 2.80
C LEU A 348 -10.73 -11.10 2.27
N ARG A 349 -9.97 -11.65 1.32
CA ARG A 349 -10.19 -13.02 0.81
C ARG A 349 -9.96 -14.08 1.88
N ALA A 350 -8.86 -13.98 2.64
CA ALA A 350 -8.52 -14.90 3.72
C ALA A 350 -9.53 -14.84 4.89
N ALA A 351 -10.19 -13.70 5.09
CA ALA A 351 -11.30 -13.56 6.02
C ALA A 351 -12.61 -14.22 5.52
N GLY A 352 -12.67 -14.73 4.29
CA GLY A 352 -13.84 -15.40 3.72
C GLY A 352 -14.77 -14.48 2.90
N PHE A 353 -14.32 -13.27 2.54
CA PHE A 353 -15.07 -12.42 1.62
C PHE A 353 -14.83 -12.82 0.16
N LEU A 354 -15.90 -12.80 -0.62
CA LEU A 354 -15.85 -12.64 -2.06
C LEU A 354 -15.64 -11.16 -2.41
N VAL A 355 -14.43 -10.80 -2.81
CA VAL A 355 -14.03 -9.40 -3.02
C VAL A 355 -14.42 -8.93 -4.42
N VAL A 356 -15.38 -8.01 -4.49
CA VAL A 356 -15.80 -7.33 -5.72
C VAL A 356 -14.95 -6.09 -5.90
N GLU A 357 -13.97 -6.18 -6.78
CA GLU A 357 -13.00 -5.11 -7.03
C GLU A 357 -13.53 -4.11 -8.07
N VAL A 358 -13.41 -2.81 -7.78
CA VAL A 358 -13.81 -1.72 -8.68
C VAL A 358 -12.60 -0.83 -8.97
N PRO A 359 -11.85 -1.10 -10.04
CA PRO A 359 -10.71 -0.29 -10.46
C PRO A 359 -11.13 1.10 -10.94
N PHE A 360 -10.44 2.16 -10.47
CA PHE A 360 -10.68 3.54 -10.92
C PHE A 360 -10.71 3.68 -12.45
N TYR A 361 -9.72 3.09 -13.13
CA TYR A 361 -9.58 3.25 -14.59
C TYR A 361 -10.73 2.61 -15.37
N GLU A 362 -11.26 1.48 -14.91
CA GLU A 362 -12.39 0.82 -15.56
C GLU A 362 -13.69 1.56 -15.25
N TRP A 363 -13.85 2.03 -14.01
CA TRP A 363 -15.04 2.74 -13.58
C TRP A 363 -15.20 4.10 -14.28
N GLN A 364 -14.10 4.84 -14.44
CA GLN A 364 -14.10 6.16 -15.07
C GLN A 364 -14.55 6.12 -16.55
N ASP A 365 -14.32 4.99 -17.24
CA ASP A 365 -14.70 4.82 -18.65
C ASP A 365 -16.21 4.57 -18.83
N LEU A 366 -16.96 4.29 -17.76
CA LEU A 366 -18.39 4.03 -17.77
C LEU A 366 -19.19 5.34 -17.80
N LYS A 367 -19.93 5.59 -18.88
CA LYS A 367 -20.57 6.88 -19.18
C LYS A 367 -21.99 7.02 -18.64
N SER A 368 -22.66 5.91 -18.34
CA SER A 368 -24.06 5.89 -17.91
C SER A 368 -24.25 5.06 -16.65
N GLU A 369 -25.29 5.38 -15.87
CA GLU A 369 -25.66 4.62 -14.67
C GLU A 369 -25.95 3.16 -14.99
N TRP A 370 -26.64 2.89 -16.11
CA TRP A 370 -26.89 1.52 -16.56
C TRP A 370 -25.59 0.72 -16.78
N GLN A 371 -24.58 1.31 -17.42
CA GLN A 371 -23.27 0.67 -17.60
C GLN A 371 -22.59 0.39 -16.27
N LYS A 372 -22.65 1.32 -15.31
CA LYS A 372 -22.11 1.14 -13.97
C LYS A 372 -22.82 0.04 -13.19
N SER A 373 -24.15 -0.01 -13.23
CA SER A 373 -24.93 -1.08 -12.61
C SER A 373 -24.65 -2.44 -13.24
N ALA A 374 -24.54 -2.50 -14.58
CA ALA A 374 -24.17 -3.71 -15.30
C ALA A 374 -22.76 -4.18 -14.90
N PHE A 375 -21.79 -3.28 -14.87
CA PHE A 375 -20.43 -3.56 -14.43
C PHE A 375 -20.39 -4.20 -13.03
N LEU A 376 -21.07 -3.61 -12.03
CA LEU A 376 -21.09 -4.19 -10.68
C LEU A 376 -21.74 -5.58 -10.67
N LYS A 377 -22.86 -5.78 -11.36
CA LYS A 377 -23.52 -7.08 -11.46
C LYS A 377 -22.62 -8.13 -12.11
N ASP A 378 -21.88 -7.75 -13.15
CA ASP A 378 -20.96 -8.64 -13.85
C ASP A 378 -19.72 -8.96 -12.99
N GLN A 379 -19.17 -8.00 -12.25
CA GLN A 379 -18.10 -8.27 -11.28
C GLN A 379 -18.56 -9.23 -10.18
N ILE A 380 -19.78 -9.06 -9.66
CA ILE A 380 -20.34 -9.97 -8.66
C ILE A 380 -20.45 -11.40 -9.22
N LYS A 381 -21.00 -11.56 -10.43
CA LYS A 381 -21.10 -12.86 -11.10
C LYS A 381 -19.73 -13.48 -11.38
N LYS A 382 -18.76 -12.65 -11.78
CA LYS A 382 -17.39 -13.09 -12.05
C LYS A 382 -16.75 -13.69 -10.80
N VAL A 383 -16.81 -12.98 -9.67
CA VAL A 383 -16.23 -13.47 -8.41
C VAL A 383 -16.94 -14.74 -7.92
N VAL A 384 -18.26 -14.85 -8.12
CA VAL A 384 -19.01 -16.09 -7.88
C VAL A 384 -18.50 -17.24 -8.76
N ALA A 385 -18.29 -17.01 -10.05
CA ALA A 385 -17.83 -18.05 -10.97
C ALA A 385 -16.39 -18.51 -10.66
N GLU A 386 -15.52 -17.59 -10.25
CA GLU A 386 -14.14 -17.90 -9.84
C GLU A 386 -14.11 -18.78 -8.58
N GLU A 387 -14.96 -18.50 -7.58
CA GLU A 387 -15.06 -19.33 -6.37
C GLU A 387 -15.54 -20.75 -6.67
N MET A 388 -16.54 -20.91 -7.54
CA MET A 388 -17.05 -22.23 -7.95
C MET A 388 -16.04 -23.05 -8.79
N SER A 389 -14.93 -22.44 -9.22
CA SER A 389 -13.89 -23.08 -10.04
C SER A 389 -12.65 -23.52 -9.24
N LEU A 390 -12.56 -23.13 -7.97
CA LEU A 390 -11.54 -23.54 -7.01
C LEU A 390 -11.98 -24.81 -6.27
#